data_AF-A0A938LRD9-F1
#
_entry.id   AF-A0A938LRD9-F1
#
_cell.length_a   1.000
_cell.length_b   1.000
_cell.length_c   1.000
_cell.angle_alpha   90.00
_cell.angle_beta   90.00
_cell.angle_gamma   90.00
#
_symmetry.space_group_name_H-M   'P 1'
#
loop_
_entity.id
_entity.type
_entity.pdbx_description
1 polymer ?
#
loop_
_entity_poly.entity_id
_entity_poly.type
_entity_poly.pdbx_seq_one_letter_code
_entity_poly.pdbx_strand_id
1 'polypeptide(L)'
;MTSTSSGSRPSSRSGRTNTNDTDPKQKMETSFMARRRQFPWFKLVVALMVLGSIPVYAAREQQRTRLRQGQGASAAKPLRVVTTISDFAALTKVIAGDKVTVEHIVQGIQDPHRIRPKPSFITMVKQADMLVSTGLDLEMWLPT
;
A
#
# COMPACT_ATOMS: atom_id res chain seq x y z
N MET A 1 -56.15 7.62 -95.70
CA MET A 1 -57.31 7.80 -94.80
C MET A 1 -56.88 7.47 -93.38
N THR A 2 -57.51 8.08 -92.37
CA THR A 2 -57.66 7.66 -90.95
C THR A 2 -56.60 6.73 -90.30
N SER A 3 -55.84 7.03 -89.23
CA SER A 3 -55.95 7.87 -88.00
C SER A 3 -56.16 7.05 -86.70
N THR A 4 -55.46 7.43 -85.62
CA THR A 4 -55.75 7.15 -84.17
C THR A 4 -55.78 5.68 -83.65
N SER A 5 -55.53 5.36 -82.37
CA SER A 5 -54.77 6.02 -81.26
C SER A 5 -54.58 5.07 -80.05
N SER A 6 -53.64 5.43 -79.15
CA SER A 6 -53.67 5.29 -77.67
C SER A 6 -54.24 4.02 -76.96
N GLY A 7 -53.35 3.08 -76.59
CA GLY A 7 -53.00 2.64 -75.21
C GLY A 7 -54.02 2.09 -74.18
N SER A 8 -53.59 1.15 -73.32
CA SER A 8 -54.02 0.96 -71.90
C SER A 8 -53.24 -0.14 -71.13
N ARG A 9 -53.20 -0.03 -69.79
CA ARG A 9 -52.82 -1.05 -68.76
C ARG A 9 -54.09 -1.84 -68.32
N PRO A 10 -54.10 -2.88 -67.42
CA PRO A 10 -53.13 -3.35 -66.40
C PRO A 10 -52.77 -4.86 -66.60
N SER A 11 -52.45 -5.76 -65.65
CA SER A 11 -52.43 -5.81 -64.16
C SER A 11 -51.41 -6.83 -63.60
N SER A 12 -51.52 -7.21 -62.31
CA SER A 12 -50.62 -8.14 -61.58
C SER A 12 -51.37 -9.27 -60.85
N ARG A 13 -50.76 -10.45 -60.66
CA ARG A 13 -51.21 -11.45 -59.67
C ARG A 13 -50.01 -12.20 -59.06
N SER A 14 -50.09 -12.53 -57.77
CA SER A 14 -49.02 -13.21 -57.01
C SER A 14 -49.31 -14.69 -56.74
N GLY A 15 -48.24 -15.49 -56.67
CA GLY A 15 -48.22 -16.85 -56.12
C GLY A 15 -47.30 -16.89 -54.89
N ARG A 16 -47.72 -17.56 -53.81
CA ARG A 16 -47.10 -17.42 -52.48
C ARG A 16 -46.85 -18.80 -51.85
N THR A 17 -45.68 -19.38 -52.10
CA THR A 17 -45.22 -20.61 -51.43
C THR A 17 -44.77 -20.28 -50.00
N ASN A 18 -45.34 -20.99 -49.01
CA ASN A 18 -45.21 -20.64 -47.60
C ASN A 18 -44.06 -21.43 -46.94
N THR A 19 -43.01 -20.75 -46.49
CA THR A 19 -41.75 -21.37 -46.03
C THR A 19 -41.77 -21.86 -44.57
N ASN A 20 -42.94 -22.25 -44.06
CA ASN A 20 -43.18 -22.50 -42.63
C ASN A 20 -43.27 -24.00 -42.25
N ASP A 21 -42.90 -24.90 -43.16
CA ASP A 21 -42.74 -26.33 -42.81
C ASP A 21 -41.36 -26.53 -42.17
N THR A 22 -41.32 -26.53 -40.83
CA THR A 22 -40.09 -26.70 -40.05
C THR A 22 -40.35 -27.75 -38.96
N ASP A 23 -39.56 -28.83 -38.98
CA ASP A 23 -39.68 -29.96 -38.04
C ASP A 23 -39.69 -29.49 -36.58
N PRO A 24 -40.74 -29.82 -35.78
CA PRO A 24 -40.82 -29.45 -34.37
C PRO A 24 -39.63 -29.93 -33.53
N LYS A 25 -38.89 -30.98 -33.93
CA LYS A 25 -37.68 -31.43 -33.24
C LYS A 25 -36.52 -30.43 -33.36
N GLN A 26 -36.32 -29.81 -34.51
CA GLN A 26 -35.25 -28.81 -34.67
C GLN A 26 -35.45 -27.58 -33.77
N LYS A 27 -36.71 -27.23 -33.47
CA LYS A 27 -37.06 -26.17 -32.52
C LYS A 27 -36.72 -26.53 -31.06
N MET A 28 -36.56 -27.81 -30.74
CA MET A 28 -36.15 -28.27 -29.41
C MET A 28 -34.63 -28.27 -29.26
N GLU A 29 -33.89 -28.88 -30.21
CA GLU A 29 -32.42 -28.97 -30.12
C GLU A 29 -31.73 -27.59 -30.16
N THR A 30 -32.21 -26.68 -31.01
CA THR A 30 -31.68 -25.30 -31.09
C THR A 30 -31.86 -24.49 -29.79
N SER A 31 -32.80 -24.88 -28.92
CA SER A 31 -33.04 -24.22 -27.64
C SER A 31 -31.93 -24.51 -26.61
N PHE A 32 -31.36 -25.72 -26.62
CA PHE A 32 -30.44 -26.18 -25.56
C PHE A 32 -29.01 -25.62 -25.66
N MET A 33 -28.61 -25.04 -26.79
CA MET A 33 -27.27 -24.45 -26.95
C MET A 33 -27.19 -22.93 -26.65
N ALA A 34 -28.32 -22.23 -26.54
CA ALA A 34 -28.38 -20.76 -26.61
C ALA A 34 -28.40 -20.00 -25.26
N ARG A 35 -27.91 -20.58 -24.15
CA ARG A 35 -27.84 -19.85 -22.86
C ARG A 35 -26.67 -20.21 -21.93
N ARG A 36 -25.45 -20.40 -22.45
CA ARG A 36 -24.22 -20.28 -21.62
C ARG A 36 -24.03 -18.82 -21.16
N ARG A 37 -24.69 -18.43 -20.05
CA ARG A 37 -24.44 -17.15 -19.37
C ARG A 37 -23.03 -17.17 -18.78
N GLN A 38 -22.06 -16.62 -19.49
CA GLN A 38 -20.71 -16.37 -18.97
C GLN A 38 -20.80 -15.26 -17.91
N PHE A 39 -21.10 -15.62 -16.66
CA PHE A 39 -21.56 -14.72 -15.59
C PHE A 39 -20.65 -13.48 -15.43
N PRO A 40 -21.08 -12.28 -15.86
CA PRO A 40 -20.28 -11.06 -15.73
C PRO A 40 -20.22 -10.55 -14.28
N TRP A 41 -21.15 -11.02 -13.43
CA TRP A 41 -21.16 -10.87 -11.98
C TRP A 41 -19.76 -11.05 -11.34
N PHE A 42 -19.03 -12.10 -11.71
CA PHE A 42 -17.73 -12.40 -11.09
C PHE A 42 -16.68 -11.33 -11.43
N LYS A 43 -16.73 -10.76 -12.65
CA LYS A 43 -15.87 -9.63 -13.04
C LYS A 43 -16.22 -8.35 -12.28
N LEU A 44 -17.52 -8.12 -12.02
CA LEU A 44 -18.02 -6.99 -11.25
C LEU A 44 -17.58 -7.05 -9.78
N VAL A 45 -17.68 -8.22 -9.14
CA VAL A 45 -17.22 -8.45 -7.76
C VAL A 45 -15.70 -8.28 -7.64
N VAL A 46 -14.92 -8.88 -8.55
CA VAL A 46 -13.45 -8.73 -8.55
C VAL A 46 -13.02 -7.28 -8.81
N ALA A 47 -13.68 -6.55 -9.71
CA ALA A 47 -13.39 -5.14 -9.96
C ALA A 47 -13.64 -4.27 -8.72
N LEU A 48 -14.75 -4.49 -8.01
CA LEU A 48 -15.05 -3.81 -6.74
C LEU A 48 -14.00 -4.12 -5.67
N MET A 49 -13.56 -5.37 -5.58
CA MET A 49 -12.56 -5.81 -4.59
C MET A 49 -11.18 -5.20 -4.82
N VAL A 50 -10.80 -4.93 -6.07
CA VAL A 50 -9.54 -4.24 -6.42
C VAL A 50 -9.63 -2.73 -6.21
N LEU A 51 -10.74 -2.09 -6.59
CA LEU A 51 -10.87 -0.64 -6.49
C LEU A 51 -11.07 -0.12 -5.05
N GLY A 52 -11.65 -0.95 -4.17
CA GLY A 52 -11.99 -0.56 -2.79
C GLY A 52 -10.81 -0.35 -1.83
N SER A 53 -9.60 -0.82 -2.15
CA SER A 53 -8.47 -0.81 -1.19
C SER A 53 -7.70 0.51 -1.10
N ILE A 54 -7.77 1.40 -2.10
CA ILE A 54 -6.88 2.56 -2.21
C ILE A 54 -7.15 3.72 -1.22
N PRO A 55 -8.40 4.12 -0.87
CA PRO A 55 -8.61 5.31 -0.03
C PRO A 55 -8.13 5.17 1.43
N VAL A 56 -7.87 3.95 1.90
CA VAL A 56 -7.35 3.69 3.26
C VAL A 56 -5.84 3.89 3.36
N TYR A 57 -5.08 3.66 2.28
CA TYR A 57 -3.64 3.91 2.26
C TYR A 57 -3.32 5.41 2.13
N ALA A 58 -3.93 6.10 1.16
CA ALA A 58 -3.69 7.52 0.92
C ALA A 58 -4.04 8.41 2.13
N ALA A 59 -5.04 8.03 2.94
CA ALA A 59 -5.43 8.77 4.15
C ALA A 59 -4.30 8.83 5.20
N ARG A 60 -3.57 7.71 5.41
CA ARG A 60 -2.43 7.65 6.35
C ARG A 60 -1.24 8.48 5.88
N GLU A 61 -1.06 8.63 4.58
CA GLU A 61 0.03 9.42 3.98
C GLU A 61 -0.20 10.92 4.16
N GLN A 62 -1.44 11.41 4.00
CA GLN A 62 -1.77 12.81 4.22
C GLN A 62 -1.55 13.27 5.67
N GLN A 63 -1.72 12.38 6.66
CA GLN A 63 -1.41 12.71 8.06
C GLN A 63 0.12 12.79 8.28
N ARG A 64 0.89 11.88 7.66
CA ARG A 64 2.37 11.90 7.74
C ARG A 64 3.00 13.17 7.14
N THR A 65 2.46 13.67 6.03
CA THR A 65 2.98 14.92 5.41
C THR A 65 2.61 16.15 6.22
N ARG A 66 1.37 16.25 6.73
CA ARG A 66 0.93 17.37 7.58
C ARG A 66 1.74 17.48 8.88
N LEU A 67 2.02 16.35 9.54
CA LEU A 67 2.87 16.32 10.75
C LEU A 67 4.30 16.84 10.47
N ARG A 68 4.87 16.49 9.31
CA ARG A 68 6.17 17.03 8.88
C ARG A 68 6.14 18.51 8.49
N GLN A 69 5.05 19.01 7.92
CA GLN A 69 4.91 20.42 7.54
C GLN A 69 4.65 21.34 8.74
N GLY A 70 4.02 20.84 9.81
CA GLY A 70 3.84 21.59 11.06
C GLY A 70 5.13 21.78 11.87
N GLN A 71 6.12 20.90 11.69
CA GLN A 71 7.47 21.08 12.23
C GLN A 71 8.31 21.92 11.27
N GLY A 72 8.23 23.25 11.42
CA GLY A 72 9.04 24.19 10.65
C GLY A 72 10.54 23.87 10.74
N ALA A 73 11.26 24.06 9.63
CA ALA A 73 12.65 23.63 9.44
C ALA A 73 13.68 24.49 10.19
N SER A 74 13.54 24.57 11.52
CA SER A 74 14.65 24.90 12.41
C SER A 74 15.75 23.85 12.23
N ALA A 75 17.01 24.26 12.31
CA ALA A 75 18.14 23.35 12.27
C ALA A 75 18.10 22.43 13.50
N ALA A 76 17.59 21.21 13.31
CA ALA A 76 17.41 20.26 14.40
C ALA A 76 18.76 19.94 15.05
N LYS A 77 18.92 20.37 16.30
CA LYS A 77 20.11 20.09 17.12
C LYS A 77 20.33 18.56 17.15
N PRO A 78 21.56 18.07 16.93
CA PRO A 78 21.86 16.65 17.08
C PRO A 78 21.47 16.14 18.48
N LEU A 79 20.82 14.98 18.52
CA LEU A 79 20.40 14.35 19.77
C LEU A 79 21.62 13.86 20.56
N ARG A 80 21.59 14.04 21.87
CA ARG A 80 22.59 13.50 22.79
C ARG A 80 22.23 12.08 23.18
N VAL A 81 22.92 11.11 22.59
CA VAL A 81 22.78 9.70 22.96
C VAL A 81 23.92 9.34 23.90
N VAL A 82 23.58 8.83 25.08
CA VAL A 82 24.54 8.19 25.98
C VAL A 82 24.37 6.69 25.85
N THR A 83 25.48 5.96 25.86
CA THR A 83 25.49 4.50 25.80
C THR A 83 26.24 3.94 27.00
N THR A 84 25.91 2.74 27.44
CA THR A 84 26.67 2.06 28.49
C THR A 84 28.05 1.69 27.98
N ILE A 85 28.13 0.91 26.89
CA ILE A 85 29.37 0.38 26.30
C ILE A 85 29.79 1.09 25.00
N SER A 86 31.10 1.13 24.75
CA SER A 86 31.71 1.72 23.54
C SER A 86 31.13 1.20 22.22
N ASP A 87 30.72 -0.06 22.18
CA ASP A 87 30.35 -0.75 20.95
C ASP A 87 28.97 -0.29 20.47
N PHE A 88 28.08 0.02 21.42
CA PHE A 88 26.81 0.71 21.14
C PHE A 88 27.06 2.15 20.70
N ALA A 89 28.04 2.88 21.26
CA ALA A 89 28.37 4.22 20.73
C ALA A 89 28.83 4.17 19.26
N ALA A 90 29.68 3.21 18.91
CA ALA A 90 30.13 3.00 17.53
C ALA A 90 28.94 2.66 16.61
N LEU A 91 28.11 1.70 16.99
CA LEU A 91 26.92 1.30 16.24
C LEU A 91 25.92 2.45 16.07
N THR A 92 25.64 3.20 17.14
CA THR A 92 24.76 4.40 17.10
C THR A 92 25.31 5.46 16.16
N LYS A 93 26.61 5.76 16.19
CA LYS A 93 27.21 6.76 15.29
C LYS A 93 27.18 6.31 13.82
N VAL A 94 27.35 5.01 13.53
CA VAL A 94 27.18 4.45 12.18
C VAL A 94 25.73 4.55 11.69
N ILE A 95 24.74 4.22 12.54
CA ILE A 95 23.32 4.21 12.15
C ILE A 95 22.76 5.64 11.96
N ALA A 96 23.09 6.57 12.87
CA ALA A 96 22.46 7.89 12.92
C ALA A 96 23.32 9.02 12.31
N GLY A 97 24.62 8.81 12.09
CA GLY A 97 25.52 9.79 11.48
C GLY A 97 25.56 11.09 12.29
N ASP A 98 25.40 12.23 11.63
CA ASP A 98 25.51 13.56 12.26
C ASP A 98 24.21 14.09 12.87
N LYS A 99 23.15 13.26 12.89
CA LYS A 99 21.91 13.53 13.64
C LYS A 99 22.09 13.32 15.15
N VAL A 100 23.22 12.78 15.58
CA VAL A 100 23.56 12.47 16.97
C VAL A 100 24.95 12.92 17.35
N THR A 101 25.09 13.37 18.60
CA THR A 101 26.34 13.33 19.35
C THR A 101 26.26 12.14 20.31
N VAL A 102 27.29 11.30 20.36
CA VAL A 102 27.25 10.02 21.09
C VAL A 102 28.38 9.96 22.11
N GLU A 103 28.03 9.66 23.36
CA GLU A 103 28.96 9.47 24.47
C GLU A 103 28.80 8.04 25.04
N HIS A 104 29.82 7.50 25.71
CA HIS A 104 29.76 6.18 26.35
C HIS A 104 30.36 6.22 27.76
N ILE A 105 29.76 5.46 28.68
CA ILE A 105 30.18 5.38 30.09
C ILE A 105 31.39 4.46 30.25
N VAL A 106 31.37 3.30 29.60
CA VAL A 106 32.38 2.24 29.69
C VAL A 106 33.32 2.29 28.49
N GLN A 107 34.60 2.50 28.76
CA GLN A 107 35.67 2.37 27.76
C GLN A 107 35.87 0.88 27.43
N GLY A 108 36.10 0.52 26.17
CA GLY A 108 36.23 -0.89 25.72
C GLY A 108 37.39 -1.72 26.31
N ILE A 109 38.20 -1.13 27.20
CA ILE A 109 39.23 -1.83 28.01
C ILE A 109 38.81 -2.07 29.47
N GLN A 110 37.60 -1.69 29.86
CA GLN A 110 37.06 -1.82 31.23
C GLN A 110 35.96 -2.88 31.26
N ASP A 111 35.93 -3.66 32.35
CA ASP A 111 34.86 -4.63 32.64
C ASP A 111 33.51 -3.92 32.85
N PRO A 112 32.51 -4.11 31.96
CA PRO A 112 31.22 -3.44 32.07
C PRO A 112 30.44 -3.79 33.34
N HIS A 113 30.66 -4.96 33.94
CA HIS A 113 29.93 -5.37 35.15
C HIS A 113 30.43 -4.66 36.41
N ARG A 114 31.65 -4.09 36.40
CA ARG A 114 32.38 -3.67 37.63
C ARG A 114 32.71 -2.19 37.69
N ILE A 115 31.97 -1.39 36.94
CA ILE A 115 32.06 0.07 36.91
C ILE A 115 31.56 0.66 38.22
N ARG A 116 32.27 1.66 38.76
CA ARG A 116 31.77 2.49 39.86
C ARG A 116 31.08 3.74 39.31
N PRO A 117 29.78 3.97 39.55
CA PRO A 117 29.09 5.17 39.13
C PRO A 117 29.78 6.44 39.68
N LYS A 118 30.14 7.36 38.79
CA LYS A 118 30.70 8.67 39.12
C LYS A 118 29.58 9.73 39.04
N PRO A 119 29.62 10.81 39.85
CA PRO A 119 28.67 11.92 39.72
C PRO A 119 28.61 12.51 38.31
N SER A 120 29.74 12.51 37.59
CA SER A 120 29.81 12.92 36.18
C SER A 120 28.95 12.07 35.24
N PHE A 121 28.77 10.77 35.50
CA PHE A 121 27.88 9.91 34.71
C PHE A 121 26.41 10.26 34.96
N ILE A 122 26.04 10.64 36.18
CA ILE A 122 24.69 11.14 36.50
C ILE A 122 24.44 12.44 35.73
N THR A 123 25.40 13.35 35.68
CA THR A 123 25.30 14.58 34.89
C THR A 123 25.22 14.30 33.38
N MET A 124 26.02 13.37 32.86
CA MET A 124 26.03 12.95 31.46
C MET A 124 24.65 12.39 31.05
N VAL A 125 24.14 11.39 31.76
CA VAL A 125 22.83 10.76 31.49
C VAL A 125 21.68 11.75 31.67
N LYS A 126 21.72 12.61 32.70
CA LYS A 126 20.68 13.64 32.92
C LYS A 126 20.58 14.67 31.79
N GLN A 127 21.63 14.83 30.98
CA GLN A 127 21.64 15.74 29.82
C GLN A 127 21.51 14.99 28.48
N ALA A 128 21.23 13.69 28.50
CA ALA A 128 20.99 12.89 27.30
C ALA A 128 19.52 12.99 26.86
N ASP A 129 19.30 13.00 25.56
CA ASP A 129 17.97 12.83 24.96
C ASP A 129 17.59 11.34 24.86
N MET A 130 18.58 10.43 24.93
CA MET A 130 18.40 8.98 24.89
C MET A 130 19.55 8.26 25.64
N LEU A 131 19.22 7.20 26.37
CA LEU A 131 20.17 6.24 26.94
C LEU A 131 20.04 4.88 26.22
N VAL A 132 21.16 4.22 25.94
CA VAL A 132 21.21 2.84 25.42
C VAL A 132 21.99 1.96 26.41
N SER A 133 21.34 0.95 26.94
CA SER A 133 21.92 -0.11 27.78
C SER A 133 21.69 -1.49 27.16
N THR A 134 22.39 -2.50 27.67
CA THR A 134 22.25 -3.90 27.25
C THR A 134 21.18 -4.63 28.04
N GLY A 135 21.05 -4.30 29.33
CA GLY A 135 20.26 -5.10 30.27
C GLY A 135 20.92 -6.45 30.52
N LEU A 136 20.10 -7.48 30.78
CA LEU A 136 20.56 -8.87 31.00
C LEU A 136 21.70 -8.97 32.02
N ASP A 137 21.61 -8.19 33.11
CA ASP A 137 22.58 -8.08 34.21
C ASP A 137 24.02 -7.69 33.80
N LEU A 138 24.24 -7.17 32.58
CA LEU A 138 25.52 -6.56 32.21
C LEU A 138 25.80 -5.32 33.06
N GLU A 139 24.83 -4.42 33.15
CA GLU A 139 24.98 -3.12 33.81
C GLU A 139 24.28 -3.05 35.18
N MET A 140 24.50 -4.01 36.08
CA MET A 140 23.90 -4.04 37.44
C MET A 140 24.12 -2.77 38.29
N TRP A 141 25.06 -1.90 37.91
CA TRP A 141 25.33 -0.59 38.53
C TRP A 141 24.40 0.54 38.02
N LEU A 142 23.62 0.28 36.97
CA LEU A 142 22.64 1.18 36.37
C LEU A 142 21.22 0.77 36.82
N PRO A 143 20.52 1.56 37.65
CA PRO A 143 19.11 1.31 37.91
C PRO A 143 18.32 1.51 36.61
N THR A 144 17.62 0.45 36.18
CA THR A 144 16.90 0.36 34.90
C THR A 144 15.47 -0.10 35.15
#